data_AF-A0A538QGJ1-F1
#
_entry.id   AF-A0A538QGJ1-F1
#
_cell.length_a   1.000
_cell.length_b   1.000
_cell.length_c   1.000
_cell.angle_alpha   90.00
_cell.angle_beta   90.00
_cell.angle_gamma   90.00
#
_symmetry.space_group_name_H-M   'P 1'
#
loop_
_entity.id
_entity.type
_entity.pdbx_description
1 polymer ?
#
loop_
_entity_poly.entity_id
_entity_poly.type
_entity_poly.pdbx_seq_one_letter_code
_entity_poly.pdbx_strand_id
1 'polypeptide(L)'
;MVGQNAPLAVYGPAGTRRQVDKLLDWLDWDIEVRRRHMHERPPEVDVTEIEEGRVLERDGLRVSAFLVEHDPVQPAFGYRFDADGASLAISGDTRPSENLMRWSGVDLLVHLMPGSDPAALKAAAEKRYGGSVTIGEDLLTLCGTAADQFLALGATPASRR
;
A
#
# COMPACT_ATOMS: atom_id res chain seq x y z
N MET A 1 -11.02 -14.33 -22.06
CA MET A 1 -10.56 -13.18 -21.24
C MET A 1 -9.04 -13.19 -21.33
N VAL A 2 -8.44 -12.38 -22.20
CA VAL A 2 -6.99 -12.47 -22.45
C VAL A 2 -6.31 -11.19 -21.98
N GLY A 3 -5.75 -11.28 -20.76
CA GLY A 3 -4.65 -10.47 -20.21
C GLY A 3 -4.86 -8.96 -20.03
N GLN A 4 -4.25 -8.40 -18.99
CA GLN A 4 -4.01 -6.96 -18.91
C GLN A 4 -3.01 -6.58 -20.00
N ASN A 5 -3.43 -5.73 -20.92
CA ASN A 5 -2.73 -5.47 -22.17
C ASN A 5 -1.90 -4.17 -22.19
N ALA A 6 -1.95 -3.40 -21.10
CA ALA A 6 -1.13 -2.21 -20.89
C ALA A 6 0.10 -2.56 -20.04
N PRO A 7 1.19 -1.78 -20.14
CA PRO A 7 2.32 -1.90 -19.23
C PRO A 7 1.87 -1.86 -17.78
N LEU A 8 2.46 -2.70 -16.94
CA LEU A 8 2.25 -2.65 -15.50
C LEU A 8 3.05 -1.47 -14.92
N ALA A 9 2.35 -0.47 -14.40
CA ALA A 9 3.01 0.64 -13.72
C ALA A 9 3.44 0.22 -12.31
N VAL A 10 4.71 0.45 -11.97
CA VAL A 10 5.30 0.14 -10.66
C VAL A 10 5.95 1.40 -10.11
N TYR A 11 5.55 1.79 -8.92
CA TYR A 11 6.08 2.96 -8.19
C TYR A 11 6.81 2.47 -6.95
N GLY A 12 8.04 2.95 -6.74
CA GLY A 12 8.84 2.51 -5.59
C GLY A 12 10.11 3.32 -5.38
N PRO A 13 10.88 3.02 -4.32
CA PRO A 13 12.11 3.74 -4.02
C PRO A 13 13.18 3.59 -5.11
N ALA A 14 14.24 4.38 -5.00
CA ALA A 14 15.43 4.21 -5.82
C ALA A 14 15.94 2.75 -5.77
N GLY A 15 16.17 2.16 -6.94
CA GLY A 15 16.54 0.76 -7.09
C GLY A 15 15.39 -0.20 -7.37
N THR A 16 14.13 0.25 -7.38
CA THR A 16 12.98 -0.56 -7.81
C THR A 16 13.17 -1.09 -9.22
N ARG A 17 13.70 -0.29 -10.17
CA ARG A 17 13.91 -0.76 -11.55
C ARG A 17 14.84 -1.96 -11.61
N ARG A 18 15.96 -1.86 -10.88
CA ARG A 18 16.94 -2.95 -10.77
C ARG A 18 16.31 -4.25 -10.22
N GLN A 19 15.39 -4.14 -9.26
CA GLN A 19 14.73 -5.33 -8.71
C GLN A 19 13.70 -5.92 -9.67
N VAL A 20 12.94 -5.07 -10.36
CA VAL A 20 12.02 -5.51 -11.43
C VAL A 20 12.79 -6.22 -12.53
N ASP A 21 13.90 -5.66 -13.00
CA ASP A 21 14.72 -6.27 -14.05
C ASP A 21 15.22 -7.66 -13.64
N LYS A 22 15.70 -7.81 -12.40
CA LYS A 22 16.11 -9.11 -11.84
C LYS A 22 14.96 -10.10 -11.71
N LEU A 23 13.77 -9.63 -11.36
CA LEU A 23 12.59 -10.49 -11.26
C LEU A 23 12.17 -10.99 -12.65
N LEU A 24 12.19 -10.12 -13.66
CA LEU A 24 11.88 -10.50 -15.04
C LEU A 24 12.92 -11.47 -15.61
N ASP A 25 14.21 -11.27 -15.33
CA ASP A 25 15.29 -12.21 -15.68
C ASP A 25 15.09 -13.57 -15.01
N TRP A 26 14.79 -13.59 -13.70
CA TRP A 26 14.49 -14.84 -12.99
C TRP A 26 13.27 -15.57 -13.55
N LEU A 27 12.28 -14.83 -14.08
CA LEU A 27 11.06 -15.37 -14.66
C LEU A 27 11.16 -15.64 -16.17
N ASP A 28 12.33 -15.52 -16.81
CA ASP A 28 12.48 -15.62 -18.26
C ASP A 28 11.82 -16.87 -18.87
N TRP A 29 12.02 -18.03 -18.26
CA TRP A 29 11.41 -19.27 -18.74
C TRP A 29 9.87 -19.26 -18.66
N ASP A 30 9.29 -18.77 -17.57
CA ASP A 30 7.83 -18.66 -17.42
C ASP A 30 7.25 -17.65 -18.41
N ILE A 31 7.93 -16.50 -18.58
CA ILE A 31 7.57 -15.48 -19.56
C ILE A 31 7.57 -16.07 -20.97
N GLU A 32 8.61 -16.80 -21.37
CA GLU A 32 8.70 -17.38 -22.71
C GLU A 32 7.63 -18.45 -22.96
N VAL A 33 7.32 -19.29 -21.96
CA VAL A 33 6.21 -20.25 -22.05
C VAL A 33 4.89 -19.52 -22.29
N ARG A 34 4.58 -18.48 -21.50
CA ARG A 34 3.35 -17.70 -21.66
C ARG A 34 3.30 -16.96 -22.98
N ARG A 35 4.44 -16.46 -23.47
CA ARG A 35 4.52 -15.78 -24.76
C ARG A 35 4.12 -16.69 -25.92
N ARG A 36 4.64 -17.91 -25.92
CA ARG A 36 4.32 -18.91 -26.95
C ARG A 36 2.89 -19.45 -26.88
N HIS A 37 2.30 -19.50 -25.68
CA HIS A 37 0.98 -20.14 -25.47
C HIS A 37 -0.19 -19.16 -25.43
N MET A 38 0.05 -17.89 -25.09
CA MET A 38 -1.03 -16.90 -24.88
C MET A 38 -0.85 -15.63 -25.72
N HIS A 39 0.31 -14.95 -25.61
CA HIS A 39 0.53 -13.65 -26.25
C HIS A 39 1.98 -13.44 -26.67
N GLU A 40 2.25 -13.24 -27.95
CA GLU A 40 3.63 -13.18 -28.48
C GLU A 40 4.50 -12.05 -27.91
N ARG A 41 3.92 -11.01 -27.31
CA ARG A 41 4.68 -9.89 -26.75
C ARG A 41 5.18 -10.16 -25.31
N PRO A 42 6.39 -9.72 -24.96
CA PRO A 42 6.87 -9.81 -23.59
C PRO A 42 6.05 -8.91 -22.65
N PRO A 43 6.09 -9.18 -21.33
CA PRO A 43 5.49 -8.28 -20.35
C PRO A 43 6.22 -6.93 -20.39
N GLU A 44 5.45 -5.85 -20.34
CA GLU A 44 5.98 -4.49 -20.23
C GLU A 44 5.72 -3.99 -18.81
N VAL A 45 6.77 -3.47 -18.15
CA VAL A 45 6.70 -2.90 -16.82
C VAL A 45 7.26 -1.48 -16.88
N ASP A 46 6.45 -0.51 -16.49
CA ASP A 46 6.85 0.89 -16.42
C ASP A 46 7.19 1.25 -14.98
N VAL A 47 8.49 1.36 -14.69
CA VAL A 47 8.99 1.64 -13.35
C VAL A 47 9.24 3.13 -13.17
N THR A 48 8.53 3.73 -12.23
CA THR A 48 8.76 5.08 -11.72
C THR A 48 9.39 4.99 -10.33
N GLU A 49 10.64 5.41 -10.22
CA GLU A 49 11.29 5.57 -8.92
C GLU A 49 10.87 6.92 -8.32
N ILE A 50 10.42 6.90 -7.07
CA ILE A 50 9.77 8.03 -6.41
C ILE A 50 10.55 8.54 -5.19
N GLU A 51 10.25 9.78 -4.82
CA GLU A 51 10.65 10.42 -3.57
C GLU A 51 9.40 10.85 -2.79
N GLU A 52 9.58 11.42 -1.59
CA GLU A 52 8.45 12.01 -0.86
C GLU A 52 7.84 13.19 -1.64
N GLY A 53 6.51 13.20 -1.72
CA GLY A 53 5.74 14.20 -2.44
C GLY A 53 4.76 13.57 -3.41
N ARG A 54 4.45 14.30 -4.49
CA ARG A 54 3.46 13.89 -5.49
C ARG A 54 4.00 12.75 -6.34
N VAL A 55 3.24 11.66 -6.43
CA VAL A 55 3.56 10.46 -7.23
C VAL A 55 2.77 10.44 -8.54
N LEU A 56 1.46 10.65 -8.44
CA LEU A 56 0.53 10.56 -9.58
C LEU A 56 -0.59 11.57 -9.40
N GLU A 57 -1.06 12.15 -10.49
CA GLU A 57 -2.36 12.82 -10.52
C GLU A 57 -3.02 12.49 -11.84
N ARG A 58 -4.20 11.89 -11.78
CA ARG A 58 -4.90 11.41 -12.97
C ARG A 58 -6.39 11.24 -12.67
N ASP A 59 -7.23 11.73 -13.57
CA ASP A 59 -8.68 11.47 -13.55
C ASP A 59 -9.34 11.78 -12.17
N GLY A 60 -8.93 12.88 -11.53
CA GLY A 60 -9.44 13.30 -10.22
C GLY A 60 -8.80 12.61 -9.00
N LEU A 61 -7.96 11.59 -9.23
CA LEU A 61 -7.14 10.95 -8.19
C LEU A 61 -5.79 11.64 -8.07
N ARG A 62 -5.40 12.02 -6.85
CA ARG A 62 -4.05 12.41 -6.50
C ARG A 62 -3.43 11.38 -5.57
N VAL A 63 -2.23 10.92 -5.90
CA VAL A 63 -1.42 10.02 -5.06
C VAL A 63 -0.15 10.75 -4.63
N SER A 64 0.12 10.74 -3.33
CA SER A 64 1.36 11.26 -2.74
C SER A 64 2.04 10.17 -1.93
N ALA A 65 3.37 10.14 -1.92
CA ALA A 65 4.16 9.32 -1.02
C ALA A 65 4.77 10.17 0.08
N PHE A 66 4.98 9.59 1.26
CA PHE A 66 5.64 10.23 2.38
C PHE A 66 6.61 9.27 3.06
N LEU A 67 7.76 9.76 3.52
CA LEU A 67 8.74 8.91 4.19
C LEU A 67 8.20 8.41 5.53
N VAL A 68 8.49 7.15 5.83
CA VAL A 68 8.14 6.49 7.08
C VAL A 68 9.37 5.88 7.75
N GLU A 69 9.28 5.57 9.05
CA GLU A 69 10.42 5.07 9.82
C GLU A 69 10.43 3.54 9.83
N HIS A 70 11.23 2.94 8.96
CA HIS A 70 11.30 1.49 8.81
C HIS A 70 12.73 0.96 8.74
N ASP A 71 13.56 1.29 9.73
CA ASP A 71 14.93 0.76 9.76
C ASP A 71 14.97 -0.78 9.77
N PRO A 72 15.92 -1.40 9.03
CA PRO A 72 17.02 -0.78 8.28
C PRO A 72 16.66 -0.41 6.81
N VAL A 73 15.39 -0.48 6.42
CA VAL A 73 14.93 -0.23 5.04
C VAL A 73 14.77 1.27 4.83
N GLN A 74 15.64 1.83 4.00
CA GLN A 74 15.56 3.24 3.60
C GLN A 74 15.82 3.43 2.10
N PRO A 75 15.03 4.27 1.40
CA PRO A 75 13.81 4.91 1.90
C PRO A 75 12.63 3.92 1.97
N ALA A 76 11.71 4.15 2.91
CA ALA A 76 10.42 3.47 3.03
C ALA A 76 9.29 4.50 2.95
N PHE A 77 8.16 4.11 2.36
CA PHE A 77 7.07 5.04 2.06
C PHE A 77 5.71 4.56 2.57
N GLY A 78 4.95 5.50 3.11
CA GLY A 78 3.49 5.45 3.11
C GLY A 78 2.95 6.21 1.90
N TYR A 79 1.70 5.93 1.54
CA TYR A 79 0.99 6.54 0.40
C TYR A 79 -0.32 7.15 0.85
N ARG A 80 -0.62 8.35 0.36
CA ARG A 80 -1.92 9.03 0.50
C ARG A 80 -2.60 9.13 -0.86
N PHE A 81 -3.89 8.87 -0.87
CA PHE A 81 -4.79 8.96 -2.00
C PHE A 81 -5.86 9.99 -1.66
N ASP A 82 -6.06 10.98 -2.52
CA ASP A 82 -7.17 11.93 -2.45
C ASP A 82 -7.99 11.82 -3.74
N ALA A 83 -9.30 11.58 -3.63
CA ALA A 83 -10.22 11.51 -4.77
C ALA A 83 -11.64 11.90 -4.32
N ASP A 84 -12.35 12.67 -5.14
CA ASP A 84 -13.77 13.04 -4.93
C ASP A 84 -14.10 13.56 -3.51
N GLY A 85 -13.16 14.29 -2.90
CA GLY A 85 -13.30 14.86 -1.56
C GLY A 85 -13.11 13.86 -0.40
N ALA A 86 -12.78 12.59 -0.71
CA ALA A 86 -12.38 11.55 0.23
C ALA A 86 -10.86 11.35 0.21
N SER A 87 -10.34 10.80 1.30
CA SER A 87 -8.90 10.60 1.51
C SER A 87 -8.59 9.27 2.21
N LEU A 88 -7.55 8.60 1.73
CA LEU A 88 -7.03 7.33 2.24
C LEU A 88 -5.53 7.46 2.45
N ALA A 89 -5.01 6.97 3.58
CA ALA A 89 -3.58 6.80 3.78
C ALA A 89 -3.26 5.33 4.06
N ILE A 90 -2.28 4.78 3.35
CA ILE A 90 -1.67 3.47 3.57
C ILE A 90 -0.27 3.73 4.11
N SER A 91 -0.05 3.43 5.38
CA SER A 91 1.22 3.77 6.06
C SER A 91 2.42 2.92 5.65
N GLY A 92 2.19 1.69 5.16
CA GLY A 92 3.25 0.69 5.02
C GLY A 92 3.79 0.21 6.37
N ASP A 93 4.89 -0.52 6.33
CA ASP A 93 5.60 -0.95 7.53
C ASP A 93 6.34 0.24 8.13
N THR A 94 6.07 0.56 9.40
CA THR A 94 6.68 1.72 10.04
C THR A 94 6.58 1.68 11.55
N ARG A 95 7.51 2.37 12.21
CA ARG A 95 7.37 2.85 13.59
C ARG A 95 6.53 4.12 13.63
N PRO A 96 5.99 4.52 14.80
CA PRO A 96 5.39 5.85 14.95
C PRO A 96 6.41 6.94 14.63
N SER A 97 6.04 7.89 13.77
CA SER A 97 6.88 9.03 13.41
C SER A 97 6.05 10.30 13.27
N GLU A 98 6.70 11.47 13.40
CA GLU A 98 6.03 12.75 13.18
C GLU A 98 5.50 12.89 11.77
N ASN A 99 6.22 12.35 10.78
CA ASN A 99 5.75 12.40 9.39
C ASN A 99 4.49 11.58 9.20
N LEU A 100 4.45 10.34 9.71
CA LEU A 100 3.24 9.51 9.67
C LEU A 100 2.04 10.25 10.29
N MET A 101 2.22 10.89 11.45
CA MET A 101 1.13 11.63 12.11
C MET A 101 0.64 12.83 11.30
N ARG A 102 1.51 13.51 10.53
CA ARG A 102 1.10 14.60 9.63
C ARG A 102 0.22 14.09 8.48
N TRP A 103 0.48 12.89 7.99
CA TRP A 103 -0.22 12.30 6.85
C TRP A 103 -1.44 11.45 7.24
N SER A 104 -1.62 11.12 8.53
CA SER A 104 -2.70 10.25 9.02
C SER A 104 -4.06 10.92 9.19
N GLY A 105 -4.16 12.25 9.00
CA GLY A 105 -5.42 12.99 9.02
C GLY A 105 -6.24 12.76 7.75
N VAL A 106 -6.86 11.59 7.63
CA VAL A 106 -7.61 11.12 6.44
C VAL A 106 -8.93 10.45 6.84
N ASP A 107 -9.81 10.23 5.86
CA ASP A 107 -11.09 9.54 6.07
C ASP A 107 -10.90 8.04 6.33
N LEU A 108 -9.85 7.41 5.77
CA LEU A 108 -9.48 6.02 6.04
C LEU A 108 -7.97 5.88 6.22
N LEU A 109 -7.53 5.40 7.38
CA LEU A 109 -6.13 5.05 7.61
C LEU A 109 -5.97 3.52 7.63
N VAL A 110 -4.99 3.06 6.86
CA VAL A 110 -4.57 1.68 6.70
C VAL A 110 -3.20 1.53 7.34
N HIS A 111 -3.14 0.89 8.52
CA HIS A 111 -1.92 0.80 9.33
C HIS A 111 -1.65 -0.60 9.90
N LEU A 112 -0.42 -1.08 9.73
CA LEU A 112 0.02 -2.35 10.31
C LEU A 112 0.35 -2.15 11.80
N MET A 113 -0.11 -3.07 12.63
CA MET A 113 0.02 -3.07 14.09
C MET A 113 0.49 -4.44 14.59
N PRO A 114 1.73 -4.86 14.25
CA PRO A 114 2.22 -6.19 14.54
C PRO A 114 2.27 -6.47 16.05
N GLY A 115 1.93 -7.70 16.45
CA GLY A 115 1.98 -8.13 17.86
C GLY A 115 0.94 -7.49 18.79
N SER A 116 -0.05 -6.78 18.27
CA SER A 116 -1.15 -6.21 19.06
C SER A 116 -2.17 -7.28 19.48
N ASP A 117 -3.00 -6.99 20.48
CA ASP A 117 -4.22 -7.77 20.73
C ASP A 117 -5.39 -7.15 19.95
N PRO A 118 -6.10 -7.88 19.06
CA PRO A 118 -7.12 -7.30 18.19
C PRO A 118 -8.27 -6.64 18.97
N ALA A 119 -8.70 -7.27 20.07
CA ALA A 119 -9.81 -6.77 20.87
C ALA A 119 -9.43 -5.48 21.61
N ALA A 120 -8.24 -5.44 22.20
CA ALA A 120 -7.69 -4.24 22.84
C ALA A 120 -7.47 -3.12 21.82
N LEU A 121 -6.96 -3.45 20.63
CA LEU A 121 -6.73 -2.48 19.56
C LEU A 121 -8.05 -1.86 19.09
N LYS A 122 -9.07 -2.69 18.85
CA LYS A 122 -10.41 -2.23 18.49
C LYS A 122 -10.99 -1.31 19.57
N ALA A 123 -10.96 -1.74 20.82
CA ALA A 123 -11.48 -0.95 21.94
C ALA A 123 -10.73 0.38 22.12
N ALA A 124 -9.40 0.42 21.86
CA ALA A 124 -8.62 1.65 21.89
C ALA A 124 -8.96 2.59 20.72
N ALA A 125 -9.14 2.03 19.53
CA ALA A 125 -9.52 2.75 18.33
C ALA A 125 -10.92 3.38 18.44
N GLU A 126 -11.92 2.62 18.89
CA GLU A 126 -13.31 3.10 19.03
C GLU A 126 -13.47 4.23 20.05
N LYS A 127 -12.54 4.36 21.02
CA LYS A 127 -12.50 5.50 21.95
C LYS A 127 -12.08 6.81 21.27
N ARG A 128 -11.37 6.73 20.14
CA ARG A 128 -10.65 7.85 19.53
C ARG A 128 -11.11 8.17 18.11
N TYR A 129 -11.74 7.22 17.44
CA TYR A 129 -12.28 7.36 16.09
C TYR A 129 -13.80 7.19 16.12
N GLY A 130 -14.52 8.18 15.61
CA GLY A 130 -15.98 8.19 15.57
C GLY A 130 -16.60 7.42 14.39
N GLY A 131 -15.77 6.85 13.51
CA GLY A 131 -16.23 6.05 12.39
C GLY A 131 -16.08 4.55 12.59
N SER A 132 -16.35 3.79 11.52
CA SER A 132 -16.23 2.33 11.55
C SER A 132 -14.77 1.90 11.74
N VAL A 133 -14.50 1.18 12.84
CA VAL A 133 -13.22 0.53 13.09
C VAL A 133 -13.30 -0.93 12.61
N THR A 134 -12.39 -1.31 11.71
CA THR A 134 -12.24 -2.71 11.27
C THR A 134 -10.82 -3.17 11.57
N ILE A 135 -10.70 -4.22 12.38
CA ILE A 135 -9.44 -4.94 12.54
C ILE A 135 -9.47 -6.09 11.54
N GLY A 136 -8.53 -6.10 10.60
CA GLY A 136 -8.30 -7.26 9.76
C GLY A 136 -7.54 -8.30 10.56
N GLU A 137 -8.06 -9.52 10.62
CA GLU A 137 -7.24 -10.68 10.94
C GLU A 137 -6.40 -11.03 9.70
N ASP A 138 -5.22 -11.57 9.92
CA ASP A 138 -4.28 -11.94 8.85
C ASP A 138 -4.96 -12.82 7.78
N LEU A 139 -4.75 -12.48 6.50
CA LEU A 139 -5.18 -13.31 5.36
C LEU A 139 -4.54 -14.71 5.38
N LEU A 140 -3.45 -14.90 6.14
CA LEU A 140 -2.77 -16.18 6.36
C LEU A 140 -3.32 -16.99 7.55
N THR A 141 -4.46 -16.64 8.14
CA THR A 141 -5.18 -17.50 9.13
C THR A 141 -5.69 -18.83 8.55
N LEU A 142 -5.19 -19.26 7.38
CA LEU A 142 -5.15 -20.66 6.97
C LEU A 142 -3.97 -21.46 7.58
N CYS A 143 -2.95 -20.84 8.20
CA CYS A 143 -1.74 -21.54 8.67
C CYS A 143 -1.03 -20.92 9.91
N GLY A 144 -1.75 -20.74 11.02
CA GLY A 144 -1.27 -21.06 12.38
C GLY A 144 0.08 -20.56 12.95
N THR A 145 0.60 -19.37 12.62
CA THR A 145 1.66 -18.71 13.44
C THR A 145 1.40 -17.21 13.59
N ALA A 146 1.95 -16.59 14.65
CA ALA A 146 1.57 -15.28 15.18
C ALA A 146 1.49 -14.17 14.10
N ALA A 147 0.32 -13.53 14.02
CA ALA A 147 -0.09 -12.62 12.96
C ALA A 147 0.44 -11.19 13.16
N ASP A 148 0.97 -10.61 12.08
CA ASP A 148 1.05 -9.16 11.93
C ASP A 148 -0.37 -8.65 11.64
N GLN A 149 -0.93 -7.86 12.55
CA GLN A 149 -2.32 -7.41 12.47
C GLN A 149 -2.43 -6.13 11.66
N PHE A 150 -3.53 -6.00 10.92
CA PHE A 150 -3.79 -4.83 10.12
C PHE A 150 -5.01 -4.06 10.68
N LEU A 151 -4.84 -2.77 10.91
CA LEU A 151 -5.85 -1.87 11.44
C LEU A 151 -6.35 -0.95 10.30
N ALA A 152 -7.62 -1.10 9.95
CA ALA A 152 -8.34 -0.16 9.09
C ALA A 152 -9.22 0.74 9.96
N LEU A 153 -8.82 2.01 10.10
CA LEU A 153 -9.59 3.02 10.82
C LEU A 153 -10.39 3.82 9.81
N GLY A 154 -11.67 3.49 9.63
CA GLY A 154 -12.60 4.35 8.91
C GLY A 154 -13.09 5.46 9.82
N ALA A 155 -12.85 6.71 9.44
CA ALA A 155 -13.63 7.85 9.91
C ALA A 155 -14.79 8.04 8.93
N THR A 156 -16.02 7.75 9.35
CA THR A 156 -17.18 8.28 8.62
C THR A 156 -17.10 9.81 8.73
N PRO A 157 -17.26 10.57 7.64
CA PRO A 157 -17.36 12.00 7.74
C PRO A 157 -18.52 12.32 8.69
N ALA A 158 -18.24 12.98 9.81
CA ALA A 158 -19.30 13.73 10.47
C ALA A 158 -19.88 14.64 9.40
N SER A 159 -21.17 14.47 9.09
CA SER A 159 -21.88 15.21 8.05
C SER A 159 -21.37 16.64 8.01
N ARG A 160 -20.69 17.03 6.92
CA ARG A 160 -20.30 18.42 6.70
C ARG A 160 -21.61 19.22 6.71
N ARG A 161 -21.86 19.94 7.81
CA ARG A 161 -22.95 20.90 7.92
C ARG A 161 -22.55 22.19 7.21
#